data_AF-A0A8T5RTW7-F1
#
_entry.id   AF-A0A8T5RTW7-F1
#
_cell.length_a   1.000
_cell.length_b   1.000
_cell.length_c   1.000
_cell.angle_alpha   90.00
_cell.angle_beta   90.00
_cell.angle_gamma   90.00
#
_symmetry.space_group_name_H-M   'P 1'
#
loop_
_entity.id
_entity.type
_entity.pdbx_description
1 polymer ?
#
loop_
_entity_poly.entity_id
_entity_poly.type
_entity_poly.pdbx_seq_one_letter_code
_entity_poly.pdbx_strand_id
1 'polypeptide(L)'
;MAVKVAFMQLSDCWGCHQSLLNTHLGLLPVLPALEIVYWPAVVDFKHDSLKAREDGSILVGFVEGSIRTKEDHENVELMRQKCLLIIAFGTCSCYGNVHGLANQWNKDDLVRRKFSEVESIADGSGGEPTQHMPGFKEKIVNVDEVVKVDAYISGCPPKPEGIVSAVAFLLGQKPFPMNDLSFCNDCSIKNDCLLDKGKLCFGSITSIGCSLKCTSNGNPCVGCFGPAATVDSRADKLNSMSKNLASISSGDKKNLYEFLTLFLNIPLMAGFDLAGDILKQVKKSGSPSTPLANLPPSTEEIAGNLMAFLRDNKDFIDISNVCDTCPRIIGSKSTMTRVKRDYEGLPNMNDCLIEQGYICMGPVTKAGCGGMCIKVNAPCSGCFGQTKWGVNQAERFADTVLKQFNVSLSKNDLLAQIKDPIGTFEKFTLASRKGGV
;
A
#
# COMPACT_ATOMS: atom_id res chain seq x y z
N MET A 1 -12.91 -18.83 -17.15
CA MET A 1 -11.69 -18.68 -17.99
C MET A 1 -10.63 -17.95 -17.19
N ALA A 2 -9.35 -18.24 -17.46
CA ALA A 2 -8.25 -17.47 -16.87
C ALA A 2 -8.23 -16.05 -17.46
N VAL A 3 -7.81 -15.07 -16.66
CA VAL A 3 -7.77 -13.67 -17.06
C VAL A 3 -6.39 -13.33 -17.59
N LYS A 4 -6.33 -12.80 -18.82
CA LYS A 4 -5.09 -12.35 -19.44
C LYS A 4 -4.53 -11.13 -18.72
N VAL A 5 -3.32 -11.27 -18.19
CA VAL A 5 -2.60 -10.20 -17.49
C VAL A 5 -1.18 -10.02 -18.03
N ALA A 6 -0.72 -8.78 -18.00
CA ALA A 6 0.65 -8.41 -18.33
C ALA A 6 1.30 -7.62 -17.19
N PHE A 7 2.57 -7.85 -16.96
CA PHE A 7 3.42 -7.17 -15.99
C PHE A 7 4.57 -6.52 -16.75
N MET A 8 4.63 -5.19 -16.70
CA MET A 8 5.68 -4.39 -17.31
C MET A 8 6.54 -3.75 -16.24
N GLN A 9 7.85 -3.82 -16.46
CA GLN A 9 8.86 -3.13 -15.68
C GLN A 9 9.35 -1.92 -16.49
N LEU A 10 9.31 -0.73 -15.91
CA LEU A 10 9.94 0.47 -16.45
C LEU A 10 11.23 0.76 -15.65
N SER A 11 11.62 2.02 -15.51
CA SER A 11 12.71 2.41 -14.61
C SER A 11 12.30 2.27 -13.14
N ASP A 12 12.78 1.20 -12.50
CA ASP A 12 12.53 0.84 -11.10
C ASP A 12 13.64 -0.01 -10.47
N CYS A 13 13.33 -0.60 -9.31
CA CYS A 13 14.19 -1.53 -8.56
C CYS A 13 13.63 -2.96 -8.48
N TRP A 14 12.56 -3.27 -9.23
CA TRP A 14 11.82 -4.54 -9.21
C TRP A 14 11.19 -4.92 -7.85
N GLY A 15 11.13 -3.97 -6.90
CA GLY A 15 10.66 -4.21 -5.55
C GLY A 15 9.17 -4.59 -5.49
N CYS A 16 8.34 -4.10 -6.42
CA CYS A 16 6.91 -4.40 -6.40
C CYS A 16 6.63 -5.82 -6.90
N HIS A 17 7.30 -6.24 -7.98
CA HIS A 17 7.29 -7.64 -8.42
C HIS A 17 7.82 -8.59 -7.32
N GLN A 18 8.92 -8.25 -6.63
CA GLN A 18 9.38 -9.05 -5.49
C GLN A 18 8.35 -9.12 -4.37
N SER A 19 7.63 -8.02 -4.08
CA SER A 19 6.57 -8.01 -3.07
C SER A 19 5.39 -8.92 -3.45
N LEU A 20 5.02 -8.95 -4.74
CA LEU A 20 4.05 -9.91 -5.25
C LEU A 20 4.51 -11.35 -4.99
N LEU A 21 5.77 -11.68 -5.27
CA LEU A 21 6.33 -13.02 -5.03
C LEU A 21 6.47 -13.36 -3.54
N ASN A 22 6.65 -12.37 -2.66
CA ASN A 22 6.69 -12.55 -1.20
C ASN A 22 5.35 -12.99 -0.60
N THR A 23 4.29 -13.08 -1.40
CA THR A 23 3.05 -13.77 -1.01
C THR A 23 3.29 -15.28 -0.81
N HIS A 24 4.36 -15.84 -1.38
CA HIS A 24 4.70 -17.26 -1.30
C HIS A 24 3.52 -18.15 -1.72
N LEU A 25 3.06 -19.03 -0.83
CA LEU A 25 1.95 -19.94 -1.11
C LEU A 25 0.59 -19.22 -1.25
N GLY A 26 0.46 -17.98 -0.78
CA GLY A 26 -0.78 -17.21 -0.95
C GLY A 26 -1.05 -16.79 -2.40
N LEU A 27 -0.10 -16.98 -3.32
CA LEU A 27 -0.33 -16.83 -4.75
C LEU A 27 -1.01 -18.04 -5.39
N LEU A 28 -0.89 -19.23 -4.79
CA LEU A 28 -1.44 -20.48 -5.36
C LEU A 28 -2.94 -20.44 -5.66
N PRO A 29 -3.81 -19.77 -4.87
CA PRO A 29 -5.23 -19.66 -5.20
C PRO A 29 -5.51 -18.76 -6.41
N VAL A 30 -4.60 -17.83 -6.72
CA VAL A 30 -4.80 -16.76 -7.71
C VAL A 30 -4.11 -17.09 -9.03
N LEU A 31 -2.92 -17.69 -9.00
CA LEU A 31 -2.15 -18.02 -10.21
C LEU A 31 -2.94 -18.84 -11.25
N PRO A 32 -3.71 -19.88 -10.89
CA PRO A 32 -4.51 -20.63 -11.86
C PRO A 32 -5.64 -19.81 -12.50
N ALA A 33 -6.01 -18.68 -11.90
CA ALA A 33 -6.98 -17.75 -12.45
C ALA A 33 -6.37 -16.76 -13.44
N LEU A 34 -5.03 -16.69 -13.53
CA LEU A 34 -4.30 -15.74 -14.36
C LEU A 34 -3.68 -16.45 -15.56
N GLU A 35 -3.88 -15.89 -16.75
CA GLU A 35 -3.09 -16.18 -17.93
C GLU A 35 -2.03 -15.08 -18.03
N ILE A 36 -0.81 -15.36 -17.57
CA ILE A 36 0.29 -14.38 -17.61
C ILE A 36 0.89 -14.39 -19.02
N VAL A 37 0.59 -13.35 -19.80
CA VAL A 37 0.95 -13.29 -21.22
C VAL A 37 2.19 -12.46 -21.50
N TYR A 38 2.63 -11.68 -20.51
CA TYR A 38 3.86 -10.93 -20.54
C TYR A 38 4.31 -10.65 -19.10
N TRP A 39 5.48 -11.16 -18.74
CA TRP A 39 6.18 -10.84 -17.48
C TRP A 39 7.63 -11.31 -17.66
N PRO A 40 8.54 -10.44 -18.15
CA PRO A 40 9.85 -10.86 -18.65
C PRO A 40 10.71 -11.66 -17.66
N ALA A 41 10.49 -11.49 -16.35
CA ALA A 41 11.21 -12.19 -15.30
C ALA A 41 10.66 -13.59 -14.98
N VAL A 42 9.42 -13.92 -15.39
CA VAL A 42 8.70 -15.13 -14.97
C VAL A 42 8.29 -16.01 -16.16
N VAL A 43 7.95 -15.42 -17.30
CA VAL A 43 7.56 -16.15 -18.51
C VAL A 43 8.49 -15.77 -19.67
N ASP A 44 8.69 -16.70 -20.60
CA ASP A 44 9.66 -16.53 -21.70
C ASP A 44 9.20 -15.58 -22.82
N PHE A 45 7.96 -15.09 -22.77
CA PHE A 45 7.44 -14.13 -23.75
C PHE A 45 8.28 -12.85 -23.75
N LYS A 46 8.79 -12.48 -24.93
CA LYS A 46 9.66 -11.31 -25.11
C LYS A 46 8.86 -10.09 -25.55
N HIS A 47 9.54 -8.95 -25.64
CA HIS A 47 8.91 -7.68 -25.99
C HIS A 47 8.12 -7.77 -27.32
N ASP A 48 8.67 -8.45 -28.33
CA ASP A 48 7.98 -8.65 -29.61
C ASP A 48 6.71 -9.50 -29.49
N SER A 49 6.66 -10.43 -28.52
CA SER A 49 5.45 -11.20 -28.22
C SER A 49 4.33 -10.30 -27.68
N LEU A 50 4.66 -9.26 -26.91
CA LEU A 50 3.68 -8.25 -26.46
C LEU A 50 3.22 -7.37 -27.62
N LYS A 51 4.14 -6.91 -28.48
CA LYS A 51 3.83 -6.09 -29.66
C LYS A 51 2.91 -6.80 -30.64
N ALA A 52 3.14 -8.09 -30.88
CA ALA A 52 2.38 -8.90 -31.83
C ALA A 52 0.95 -9.22 -31.38
N ARG A 53 0.61 -8.99 -30.11
CA ARG A 53 -0.76 -9.21 -29.60
C ARG A 53 -1.73 -8.19 -30.17
N GLU A 54 -2.98 -8.60 -30.33
CA GLU A 54 -4.07 -7.69 -30.69
C GLU A 54 -4.25 -6.61 -29.62
N ASP A 55 -4.62 -5.40 -30.05
CA ASP A 55 -4.90 -4.28 -29.17
C ASP A 55 -6.09 -4.58 -28.26
N GLY A 56 -6.02 -4.18 -26.99
CA GLY A 56 -7.05 -4.49 -26.00
C GLY A 56 -7.24 -5.99 -25.69
N SER A 57 -6.36 -6.89 -26.17
CA SER A 57 -6.50 -8.34 -25.93
C SER A 57 -6.10 -8.80 -24.53
N ILE A 58 -5.53 -7.91 -23.71
CA ILE A 58 -5.11 -8.17 -22.33
C ILE A 58 -6.08 -7.42 -21.41
N LEU A 59 -6.63 -8.09 -20.39
CA LEU A 59 -7.60 -7.43 -19.51
C LEU A 59 -6.92 -6.40 -18.61
N VAL A 60 -5.81 -6.79 -17.96
CA VAL A 60 -5.12 -5.95 -16.98
C VAL A 60 -3.62 -5.91 -17.24
N GLY A 61 -3.07 -4.71 -17.34
CA GLY A 61 -1.65 -4.43 -17.34
C GLY A 61 -1.21 -3.81 -16.02
N PHE A 62 -0.30 -4.47 -15.32
CA PHE A 62 0.40 -3.93 -14.15
C PHE A 62 1.69 -3.27 -14.62
N VAL A 63 1.87 -1.99 -14.29
CA VAL A 63 3.06 -1.22 -14.68
C VAL A 63 3.82 -0.82 -13.41
N GLU A 64 4.98 -1.43 -13.19
CA GLU A 64 5.96 -0.99 -12.18
C GLU A 64 6.91 0.04 -12.79
N GLY A 65 7.33 1.00 -11.97
CA GLY A 65 8.35 1.96 -12.35
C GLY A 65 7.84 3.26 -12.91
N SER A 66 8.74 4.24 -12.97
CA SER A 66 8.47 5.55 -13.55
C SER A 66 9.05 5.62 -14.96
N ILE A 67 8.76 6.71 -15.66
CA ILE A 67 9.26 6.96 -17.01
C ILE A 67 10.54 7.80 -16.90
N ARG A 68 11.70 7.18 -17.11
CA ARG A 68 13.02 7.87 -17.11
C ARG A 68 13.71 7.80 -18.47
N THR A 69 13.45 6.76 -19.26
CA THR A 69 14.06 6.54 -20.58
C THR A 69 13.04 6.71 -21.69
N LYS A 70 13.51 6.79 -22.95
CA LYS A 70 12.60 6.82 -24.10
C LYS A 70 11.87 5.48 -24.26
N GLU A 71 12.54 4.37 -23.99
CA GLU A 71 11.94 3.04 -24.00
C GLU A 71 10.87 2.89 -22.91
N ASP A 72 11.03 3.48 -21.73
CA ASP A 72 9.96 3.49 -20.72
C ASP A 72 8.68 4.15 -21.25
N HIS A 73 8.85 5.26 -22.00
CA HIS A 73 7.74 5.99 -22.62
C HIS A 73 7.02 5.11 -23.66
N GLU A 74 7.79 4.47 -24.55
CA GLU A 74 7.24 3.57 -25.57
C GLU A 74 6.55 2.35 -24.93
N ASN A 75 7.14 1.76 -23.90
CA ASN A 75 6.61 0.59 -23.21
C ASN A 75 5.30 0.89 -22.49
N VAL A 76 5.16 2.07 -21.89
CA VAL A 76 3.92 2.44 -21.20
C VAL A 76 2.77 2.69 -22.18
N GLU A 77 3.06 3.29 -23.34
CA GLU A 77 2.09 3.47 -24.43
C GLU A 77 1.68 2.11 -25.03
N LEU A 78 2.65 1.22 -25.25
CA LEU A 78 2.38 -0.14 -25.69
C LEU A 78 1.49 -0.90 -24.69
N MET A 79 1.81 -0.84 -23.40
CA MET A 79 0.97 -1.45 -22.37
C MET A 79 -0.45 -0.90 -22.41
N ARG A 80 -0.60 0.42 -22.52
CA ARG A 80 -1.92 1.07 -22.63
C ARG A 80 -2.69 0.63 -23.87
N GLN A 81 -2.01 0.43 -25.01
CA GLN A 81 -2.59 -0.05 -26.26
C GLN A 81 -3.06 -1.52 -26.14
N LYS A 82 -2.25 -2.39 -25.52
CA LYS A 82 -2.55 -3.83 -25.42
C LYS A 82 -3.51 -4.19 -24.29
N CYS A 83 -3.59 -3.37 -23.24
CA CYS A 83 -4.39 -3.64 -22.05
C CYS A 83 -5.69 -2.82 -22.00
N LEU A 84 -6.79 -3.44 -21.57
CA LEU A 84 -8.06 -2.76 -21.29
C LEU A 84 -8.01 -1.93 -20.00
N LEU A 85 -7.27 -2.40 -19.00
CA LEU A 85 -7.04 -1.71 -17.73
C LEU A 85 -5.55 -1.56 -17.47
N ILE A 86 -5.14 -0.39 -16.98
CA ILE A 86 -3.78 -0.13 -16.50
C ILE A 86 -3.79 0.15 -15.01
N ILE A 87 -2.92 -0.55 -14.29
CA ILE A 87 -2.69 -0.39 -12.86
C ILE A 87 -1.27 0.15 -12.65
N ALA A 88 -1.17 1.34 -12.08
CA ALA A 88 0.09 1.85 -11.57
C ALA A 88 0.48 1.04 -10.33
N PHE A 89 1.42 0.12 -10.51
CA PHE A 89 1.87 -0.81 -9.50
C PHE A 89 3.13 -0.31 -8.80
N GLY A 90 2.97 0.22 -7.59
CA GLY A 90 4.05 0.77 -6.76
C GLY A 90 4.16 2.29 -6.78
N THR A 91 4.85 2.83 -5.77
CA THR A 91 5.06 4.28 -5.63
C THR A 91 5.83 4.91 -6.80
N CYS A 92 6.69 4.17 -7.51
CA CYS A 92 7.37 4.67 -8.71
C CYS A 92 6.38 5.03 -9.82
N SER A 93 5.48 4.11 -10.15
CA SER A 93 4.49 4.32 -11.20
C SER A 93 3.38 5.27 -10.77
N CYS A 94 3.05 5.29 -9.47
CA CYS A 94 2.06 6.21 -8.92
C CYS A 94 2.57 7.66 -8.84
N TYR A 95 3.81 7.88 -8.35
CA TYR A 95 4.28 9.20 -7.90
C TYR A 95 5.77 9.50 -8.23
N GLY A 96 6.48 8.62 -8.93
CA GLY A 96 7.87 8.82 -9.37
C GLY A 96 8.96 8.39 -8.37
N ASN A 97 8.68 8.32 -7.07
CA ASN A 97 9.55 7.71 -6.03
C ASN A 97 10.95 8.38 -5.89
N VAL A 98 11.90 7.72 -5.21
CA VAL A 98 13.20 8.25 -4.76
C VAL A 98 14.06 8.78 -5.90
N HIS A 99 14.16 8.06 -7.01
CA HIS A 99 14.94 8.53 -8.15
C HIS A 99 14.31 9.75 -8.82
N GLY A 100 13.02 10.01 -8.60
CA GLY A 100 12.36 11.27 -8.97
C GLY A 100 13.04 12.51 -8.38
N LEU A 101 13.80 12.40 -7.28
CA LEU A 101 14.63 13.47 -6.74
C LEU A 101 15.67 13.99 -7.75
N ALA A 102 16.03 13.18 -8.76
CA ALA A 102 16.93 13.58 -9.82
C ALA A 102 16.39 14.77 -10.64
N ASN A 103 15.09 15.04 -10.62
CA ASN A 103 14.47 16.18 -11.29
C ASN A 103 14.91 17.56 -10.74
N GLN A 104 15.69 17.60 -9.65
CA GLN A 104 16.33 18.83 -9.15
C GLN A 104 17.53 19.28 -10.00
N TRP A 105 18.02 18.42 -10.89
CA TRP A 105 19.18 18.69 -11.75
C TRP A 105 18.81 18.54 -13.21
N ASN A 106 19.62 19.15 -14.08
CA ASN A 106 19.50 18.93 -15.51
C ASN A 106 19.94 17.50 -15.86
N LYS A 107 19.29 16.89 -16.85
CA LYS A 107 19.59 15.55 -17.34
C LYS A 107 21.07 15.39 -17.70
N ASP A 108 21.66 16.37 -18.39
CA ASP A 108 23.06 16.32 -18.85
C ASP A 108 24.05 16.38 -17.67
N ASP A 109 23.73 17.11 -16.60
CA ASP A 109 24.56 17.15 -15.39
C ASP A 109 24.55 15.80 -14.67
N LEU A 110 23.38 15.13 -14.61
CA LEU A 110 23.26 13.79 -14.03
C LEU A 110 24.05 12.74 -14.83
N VAL A 111 23.94 12.79 -16.17
CA VAL A 111 24.67 11.90 -17.08
C VAL A 111 26.17 12.11 -16.91
N ARG A 112 26.63 13.36 -16.97
CA ARG A 112 28.05 13.71 -16.79
C ARG A 112 28.57 13.28 -15.42
N ARG A 113 27.80 13.55 -14.35
CA ARG A 113 28.14 13.10 -13.00
C ARG A 113 28.33 11.60 -12.93
N LYS A 114 27.40 10.81 -13.51
CA LYS A 114 27.38 9.34 -13.42
C LYS A 114 28.45 8.67 -14.28
N PHE A 115 28.65 9.16 -15.51
CA PHE A 115 29.43 8.45 -16.52
C PHE A 115 30.81 9.08 -16.79
N SER A 116 31.11 10.24 -16.22
CA SER A 116 32.40 10.92 -16.46
C SER A 116 33.06 11.44 -15.20
N GLU A 117 32.31 11.99 -14.25
CA GLU A 117 32.88 12.69 -13.08
C GLU A 117 32.90 11.84 -11.79
N VAL A 118 32.45 10.57 -11.83
CA VAL A 118 32.61 9.68 -10.68
C VAL A 118 34.07 9.38 -10.41
N GLU A 119 34.43 9.38 -9.14
CA GLU A 119 35.79 9.26 -8.61
C GLU A 119 36.45 7.93 -9.02
N SER A 120 35.63 6.90 -9.32
CA SER A 120 36.08 5.62 -9.84
C SER A 120 36.53 5.66 -11.30
N ILE A 121 36.20 6.71 -12.06
CA ILE A 121 36.66 6.93 -13.44
C ILE A 121 37.85 7.88 -13.37
N ALA A 122 38.99 7.35 -12.94
CA ALA A 122 40.20 8.14 -12.73
C ALA A 122 41.08 8.27 -14.00
N ASP A 123 40.86 7.42 -14.99
CA ASP A 123 41.68 7.30 -16.21
C ASP A 123 41.18 8.15 -17.38
N GLY A 124 40.09 8.90 -17.18
CA GLY A 124 39.46 9.71 -18.23
C GLY A 124 38.71 8.89 -19.29
N SER A 125 38.49 7.58 -19.07
CA SER A 125 37.73 6.71 -19.99
C SER A 125 36.21 6.93 -19.97
N GLY A 126 35.73 7.86 -19.15
CA GLY A 126 34.32 8.14 -18.96
C GLY A 126 33.63 8.70 -20.21
N GLY A 127 32.32 8.51 -20.27
CA GLY A 127 31.46 8.95 -21.35
C GLY A 127 30.09 8.28 -21.29
N GLU A 128 29.06 8.98 -21.76
CA GLU A 128 27.71 8.40 -21.82
C GLU A 128 27.68 7.19 -22.78
N PRO A 129 27.16 6.03 -22.34
CA PRO A 129 26.93 4.93 -23.26
C PRO A 129 25.75 5.26 -24.18
N THR A 130 26.01 5.31 -25.49
CA THR A 130 24.99 5.66 -26.50
C THR A 130 24.61 4.49 -27.41
N GLN A 131 25.44 3.46 -27.51
CA GLN A 131 25.20 2.31 -28.39
C GLN A 131 24.18 1.35 -27.75
N HIS A 132 23.07 1.07 -28.45
CA HIS A 132 21.98 0.20 -27.98
C HIS A 132 21.37 0.62 -26.63
N MET A 133 21.43 1.90 -26.29
CA MET A 133 20.83 2.46 -25.08
C MET A 133 19.54 3.21 -25.41
N PRO A 134 18.51 3.13 -24.55
CA PRO A 134 17.21 3.77 -24.82
C PRO A 134 17.28 5.31 -24.74
N GLY A 135 18.34 5.85 -24.14
CA GLY A 135 18.49 7.29 -23.88
C GLY A 135 17.54 7.80 -22.80
N PHE A 136 17.95 8.87 -22.13
CA PHE A 136 17.18 9.47 -21.04
C PHE A 136 16.15 10.50 -21.52
N LYS A 137 15.03 10.60 -20.81
CA LYS A 137 14.10 11.72 -20.88
C LYS A 137 14.62 12.88 -20.02
N GLU A 138 14.16 14.10 -20.30
CA GLU A 138 14.58 15.29 -19.55
C GLU A 138 14.21 15.22 -18.07
N LYS A 139 13.03 14.70 -17.76
CA LYS A 139 12.53 14.52 -16.39
C LYS A 139 11.99 13.12 -16.20
N ILE A 140 12.05 12.66 -14.96
CA ILE A 140 11.34 11.48 -14.49
C ILE A 140 9.90 11.88 -14.23
N VAL A 141 8.96 11.10 -14.76
CA VAL A 141 7.52 11.32 -14.55
C VAL A 141 6.83 10.01 -14.20
N ASN A 142 5.71 10.10 -13.49
CA ASN A 142 4.91 8.93 -13.17
C ASN A 142 3.98 8.54 -14.34
N VAL A 143 3.38 7.35 -14.27
CA VAL A 143 2.69 6.73 -15.42
C VAL A 143 1.48 7.52 -15.90
N ASP A 144 0.74 8.15 -14.97
CA ASP A 144 -0.49 8.89 -15.30
C ASP A 144 -0.26 10.22 -16.04
N GLU A 145 1.00 10.64 -16.19
CA GLU A 145 1.38 11.80 -17.00
C GLU A 145 1.44 11.50 -18.49
N VAL A 146 1.54 10.22 -18.86
CA VAL A 146 1.72 9.76 -20.25
C VAL A 146 0.52 8.98 -20.73
N VAL A 147 -0.05 8.10 -19.89
CA VAL A 147 -1.22 7.30 -20.26
C VAL A 147 -2.31 7.36 -19.20
N LYS A 148 -3.56 7.11 -19.60
CA LYS A 148 -4.65 6.94 -18.65
C LYS A 148 -4.41 5.70 -17.77
N VAL A 149 -4.30 5.92 -16.47
CA VAL A 149 -4.26 4.89 -15.42
C VAL A 149 -5.67 4.67 -14.85
N ASP A 150 -6.09 3.42 -14.72
CA ASP A 150 -7.42 3.05 -14.23
C ASP A 150 -7.45 2.73 -12.73
N ALA A 151 -6.31 2.34 -12.14
CA ALA A 151 -6.17 2.13 -10.70
C ALA A 151 -4.72 2.30 -10.22
N TYR A 152 -4.55 2.55 -8.93
CA TYR A 152 -3.25 2.80 -8.29
C TYR A 152 -3.06 1.87 -7.10
N ILE A 153 -1.90 1.22 -7.02
CA ILE A 153 -1.47 0.42 -5.88
C ILE A 153 -0.18 1.05 -5.34
N SER A 154 -0.29 1.98 -4.40
CA SER A 154 0.88 2.67 -3.83
C SER A 154 1.60 1.87 -2.75
N GLY A 155 2.88 2.21 -2.54
CA GLY A 155 3.79 1.59 -1.58
C GLY A 155 5.16 1.34 -2.22
N CYS A 156 6.22 1.39 -1.43
CA CYS A 156 7.59 1.17 -1.90
C CYS A 156 8.27 0.00 -1.14
N PRO A 157 7.92 -1.26 -1.44
CA PRO A 157 6.84 -1.68 -2.34
C PRO A 157 5.46 -1.74 -1.64
N PRO A 158 4.36 -1.93 -2.38
CA PRO A 158 3.06 -2.25 -1.79
C PRO A 158 3.14 -3.56 -1.01
N LYS A 159 2.27 -3.77 -0.02
CA LYS A 159 2.24 -5.01 0.76
C LYS A 159 1.73 -6.20 -0.07
N PRO A 160 2.31 -7.41 0.08
CA PRO A 160 1.88 -8.61 -0.64
C PRO A 160 0.37 -8.82 -0.58
N GLU A 161 -0.21 -8.71 0.61
CA GLU A 161 -1.63 -8.98 0.85
C GLU A 161 -2.54 -8.01 0.10
N GLY A 162 -2.15 -6.74 0.00
CA GLY A 162 -2.93 -5.77 -0.75
C GLY A 162 -2.81 -5.95 -2.25
N ILE A 163 -1.69 -6.48 -2.76
CA ILE A 163 -1.53 -6.81 -4.17
C ILE A 163 -2.43 -8.00 -4.53
N VAL A 164 -2.41 -9.06 -3.72
CA VAL A 164 -3.28 -10.24 -3.90
C VAL A 164 -4.75 -9.85 -3.86
N SER A 165 -5.13 -9.03 -2.88
CA SER A 165 -6.51 -8.54 -2.73
C SER A 165 -6.96 -7.76 -3.97
N ALA A 166 -6.11 -6.87 -4.50
CA ALA A 166 -6.39 -6.14 -5.73
C ALA A 166 -6.54 -7.07 -6.95
N VAL A 167 -5.65 -8.06 -7.10
CA VAL A 167 -5.72 -9.04 -8.20
C VAL A 167 -6.98 -9.92 -8.09
N ALA A 168 -7.27 -10.45 -6.89
CA ALA A 168 -8.45 -11.25 -6.63
C ALA A 168 -9.75 -10.48 -6.91
N PHE A 169 -9.79 -9.20 -6.52
CA PHE A 169 -10.90 -8.31 -6.82
C PHE A 169 -11.13 -8.16 -8.34
N LEU A 170 -10.07 -7.98 -9.13
CA LEU A 170 -10.15 -7.82 -10.59
C LEU A 170 -10.56 -9.10 -11.33
N LEU A 171 -10.27 -10.26 -10.76
CA LEU A 171 -10.59 -11.57 -11.34
C LEU A 171 -12.07 -11.94 -11.26
N GLY A 172 -12.87 -11.14 -10.54
CA GLY A 172 -14.22 -11.53 -10.14
C GLY A 172 -14.15 -12.58 -9.03
N GLN A 173 -15.04 -12.44 -8.04
CA GLN A 173 -15.02 -13.26 -6.83
C GLN A 173 -15.21 -14.74 -7.19
N LYS A 174 -14.17 -15.54 -6.94
CA LYS A 174 -14.24 -17.00 -7.05
C LYS A 174 -14.62 -17.61 -5.70
N PRO A 175 -15.26 -18.80 -5.68
CA PRO A 175 -15.53 -19.53 -4.44
C PRO A 175 -14.22 -19.72 -3.66
N PHE A 176 -14.25 -19.40 -2.37
CA PHE A 176 -13.12 -19.66 -1.47
C PHE A 176 -13.13 -21.12 -1.02
N PRO A 177 -11.99 -21.83 -1.05
CA PRO A 177 -11.88 -23.12 -0.39
C PRO A 177 -12.03 -22.90 1.12
N MET A 178 -13.04 -23.53 1.72
CA MET A 178 -13.32 -23.44 3.16
C MET A 178 -12.83 -24.71 3.85
N ASN A 179 -12.16 -24.57 5.00
CA ASN A 179 -11.98 -25.69 5.91
C ASN A 179 -13.26 -25.91 6.72
N ASP A 180 -13.48 -27.16 7.13
CA ASP A 180 -14.67 -27.53 7.90
C ASP A 180 -14.75 -26.75 9.21
N LEU A 181 -13.62 -26.59 9.91
CA LEU A 181 -13.58 -26.00 11.25
C LEU A 181 -13.06 -24.55 11.23
N SER A 182 -13.60 -23.73 12.13
CA SER A 182 -13.09 -22.39 12.39
C SER A 182 -11.82 -22.41 13.25
N PHE A 183 -11.05 -21.32 13.19
CA PHE A 183 -9.81 -21.11 13.94
C PHE A 183 -9.99 -21.22 15.46
N CYS A 184 -11.17 -20.86 15.98
CA CYS A 184 -11.50 -20.99 17.40
C CYS A 184 -11.33 -22.42 17.94
N ASN A 185 -11.46 -23.45 17.09
CA ASN A 185 -11.27 -24.84 17.50
C ASN A 185 -9.83 -25.16 17.93
N ASP A 186 -8.82 -24.49 17.37
CA ASP A 186 -7.40 -24.70 17.68
C ASP A 186 -6.75 -23.47 18.36
N CYS A 187 -7.58 -22.53 18.84
CA CYS A 187 -7.11 -21.31 19.47
C CYS A 187 -6.46 -21.59 20.83
N SER A 188 -5.22 -21.14 21.00
CA SER A 188 -4.40 -21.30 22.20
C SER A 188 -4.93 -20.52 23.42
N ILE A 189 -5.63 -19.41 23.20
CA ILE A 189 -6.16 -18.52 24.24
C ILE A 189 -7.67 -18.62 24.40
N LYS A 190 -8.26 -19.78 24.09
CA LYS A 190 -9.71 -20.02 24.15
C LYS A 190 -10.36 -19.70 25.51
N ASN A 191 -9.59 -19.77 26.59
CA ASN A 191 -10.00 -19.45 27.96
C ASN A 191 -9.76 -17.98 28.35
N ASP A 192 -9.03 -17.23 27.52
CA ASP A 192 -8.70 -15.81 27.71
C ASP A 192 -9.01 -15.02 26.42
N CYS A 193 -10.26 -15.15 25.96
CA CYS A 193 -10.67 -14.76 24.62
C CYS A 193 -10.61 -13.24 24.42
N LEU A 194 -10.09 -12.81 23.27
CA LEU A 194 -10.00 -11.39 22.91
C LEU A 194 -11.37 -10.73 22.70
N LEU A 195 -12.37 -11.49 22.20
CA LEU A 195 -13.75 -11.00 22.10
C LEU A 195 -14.33 -10.69 23.49
N ASP A 196 -13.95 -11.45 24.53
CA ASP A 196 -14.40 -11.22 25.90
C ASP A 196 -13.80 -9.94 26.50
N LYS A 197 -12.65 -9.52 25.99
CA LYS A 197 -11.98 -8.25 26.32
C LYS A 197 -12.42 -7.09 25.43
N GLY A 198 -13.46 -7.28 24.61
CA GLY A 198 -13.98 -6.26 23.71
C GLY A 198 -13.12 -5.96 22.49
N LYS A 199 -12.13 -6.80 22.16
CA LYS A 199 -11.30 -6.64 20.95
C LYS A 199 -11.89 -7.41 19.78
N LEU A 200 -11.97 -6.78 18.61
CA LEU A 200 -12.44 -7.44 17.38
C LEU A 200 -11.50 -8.56 16.96
N CYS A 201 -12.00 -9.80 16.98
CA CYS A 201 -11.29 -11.01 16.57
C CYS A 201 -12.21 -11.87 15.70
N PHE A 202 -11.76 -12.21 14.49
CA PHE A 202 -12.57 -12.87 13.48
C PHE A 202 -12.37 -14.39 13.43
N GLY A 203 -11.73 -14.96 14.46
CA GLY A 203 -11.37 -16.39 14.51
C GLY A 203 -12.57 -17.35 14.47
N SER A 204 -13.74 -16.89 14.91
CA SER A 204 -14.96 -17.72 14.95
C SER A 204 -15.56 -18.00 13.57
N ILE A 205 -15.23 -17.18 12.57
CA ILE A 205 -15.69 -17.30 11.18
C ILE A 205 -14.56 -17.60 10.18
N THR A 206 -13.32 -17.71 10.67
CA THR A 206 -12.12 -17.92 9.84
C THR A 206 -11.72 -19.39 9.82
N SER A 207 -11.38 -19.92 8.65
CA SER A 207 -10.86 -21.29 8.49
C SER A 207 -9.64 -21.58 9.38
N ILE A 208 -9.59 -22.79 9.94
CA ILE A 208 -8.39 -23.33 10.59
C ILE A 208 -7.26 -23.52 9.55
N GLY A 209 -5.99 -23.56 9.98
CA GLY A 209 -4.85 -23.83 9.08
C GLY A 209 -3.60 -22.98 9.33
N CYS A 210 -3.70 -21.99 10.22
CA CYS A 210 -2.57 -21.12 10.55
C CYS A 210 -1.64 -21.76 11.60
N SER A 211 -0.39 -22.07 11.24
CA SER A 211 0.66 -22.47 12.19
C SER A 211 1.16 -21.30 13.04
N LEU A 212 1.05 -20.08 12.52
CA LEU A 212 1.36 -18.83 13.21
C LEU A 212 0.15 -18.45 14.07
N LYS A 213 0.01 -19.04 15.26
CA LYS A 213 -1.10 -18.74 16.20
C LYS A 213 -0.99 -17.29 16.74
N CYS A 214 -1.34 -16.28 15.93
CA CYS A 214 -1.21 -14.84 16.23
C CYS A 214 -1.82 -14.43 17.58
N THR A 215 -2.90 -15.13 17.97
CA THR A 215 -3.58 -14.96 19.25
C THR A 215 -2.71 -15.26 20.46
N SER A 216 -1.73 -16.15 20.34
CA SER A 216 -0.76 -16.42 21.41
C SER A 216 0.09 -15.19 21.78
N ASN A 217 0.27 -14.25 20.83
CA ASN A 217 0.98 -13.00 21.06
C ASN A 217 0.03 -11.84 21.41
N GLY A 218 -1.23 -12.13 21.76
CA GLY A 218 -2.25 -11.13 22.10
C GLY A 218 -2.87 -10.39 20.90
N ASN A 219 -2.54 -10.79 19.66
CA ASN A 219 -3.11 -10.20 18.45
C ASN A 219 -4.36 -10.97 17.99
N PRO A 220 -5.43 -10.30 17.55
CA PRO A 220 -6.63 -10.99 17.09
C PRO A 220 -6.41 -11.74 15.78
N CYS A 221 -7.25 -12.74 15.54
CA CYS A 221 -7.36 -13.37 14.23
C CYS A 221 -8.03 -12.38 13.27
N VAL A 222 -7.43 -12.16 12.11
CA VAL A 222 -7.88 -11.22 11.08
C VAL A 222 -8.32 -11.91 9.79
N GLY A 223 -8.57 -13.22 9.82
CA GLY A 223 -9.22 -13.87 8.68
C GLY A 223 -8.33 -14.25 7.49
N CYS A 224 -7.02 -14.35 7.66
CA CYS A 224 -6.09 -14.62 6.54
C CYS A 224 -6.29 -15.96 5.79
N PHE A 225 -6.97 -16.93 6.39
CA PHE A 225 -7.30 -18.22 5.75
C PHE A 225 -8.70 -18.23 5.12
N GLY A 226 -9.39 -17.09 5.09
CA GLY A 226 -10.74 -16.99 4.52
C GLY A 226 -11.83 -17.65 5.39
N PRO A 227 -13.06 -17.76 4.86
CA PRO A 227 -14.22 -18.26 5.60
C PRO A 227 -14.09 -19.75 5.97
N ALA A 228 -14.61 -20.12 7.14
CA ALA A 228 -14.82 -21.50 7.55
C ALA A 228 -16.22 -22.00 7.14
N ALA A 229 -16.36 -23.30 6.89
CA ALA A 229 -17.67 -23.91 6.60
C ALA A 229 -18.55 -23.99 7.86
N THR A 230 -17.94 -24.28 9.03
CA THR A 230 -18.63 -24.23 10.33
C THR A 230 -18.14 -23.05 11.16
N VAL A 231 -19.10 -22.39 11.80
CA VAL A 231 -18.89 -21.19 12.61
C VAL A 231 -18.86 -21.58 14.09
N ASP A 232 -17.91 -21.05 14.87
CA ASP A 232 -17.84 -21.28 16.32
C ASP A 232 -18.88 -20.43 17.06
N SER A 233 -19.38 -20.89 18.21
CA SER A 233 -20.39 -20.19 19.01
C SER A 233 -19.98 -18.77 19.43
N ARG A 234 -18.68 -18.46 19.47
CA ARG A 234 -18.18 -17.10 19.71
C ARG A 234 -18.56 -16.11 18.59
N ALA A 235 -19.02 -16.57 17.44
CA ALA A 235 -19.52 -15.72 16.37
C ALA A 235 -20.74 -14.88 16.78
N ASP A 236 -21.57 -15.34 17.72
CA ASP A 236 -22.70 -14.55 18.22
C ASP A 236 -22.22 -13.25 18.88
N LYS A 237 -21.10 -13.34 19.63
CA LYS A 237 -20.46 -12.19 20.25
C LYS A 237 -19.84 -11.27 19.20
N LEU A 238 -19.13 -11.83 18.23
CA LEU A 238 -18.59 -11.07 17.10
C LEU A 238 -19.69 -10.36 16.31
N ASN A 239 -20.83 -11.03 16.06
CA ASN A 239 -21.99 -10.47 15.39
C ASN A 239 -22.57 -9.29 16.18
N SER A 240 -22.74 -9.46 17.50
CA SER A 240 -23.19 -8.38 18.39
C SER A 240 -22.25 -7.16 18.37
N MET A 241 -20.93 -7.39 18.31
CA MET A 241 -19.93 -6.33 18.15
C MET A 241 -20.00 -5.68 16.75
N SER A 242 -20.24 -6.47 15.69
CA SER A 242 -20.36 -5.97 14.31
C SER A 242 -21.56 -5.05 14.08
N LYS A 243 -22.59 -5.13 14.93
CA LYS A 243 -23.76 -4.24 14.89
C LYS A 243 -23.50 -2.88 15.55
N ASN A 244 -22.46 -2.77 16.37
CA ASN A 244 -22.13 -1.57 17.15
C ASN A 244 -20.72 -1.04 16.82
N LEU A 245 -20.39 -0.96 15.54
CA LEU A 245 -19.04 -0.57 15.08
C LEU A 245 -18.72 0.92 15.24
N ALA A 246 -19.70 1.79 15.49
CA ALA A 246 -19.49 3.23 15.63
C ALA A 246 -18.65 3.62 16.88
N SER A 247 -18.47 2.71 17.83
CA SER A 247 -17.74 2.92 19.09
C SER A 247 -16.41 2.14 19.19
N ILE A 248 -15.82 1.73 18.06
CA ILE A 248 -14.61 0.90 18.06
C ILE A 248 -13.32 1.69 18.34
N SER A 249 -12.41 1.08 19.10
CA SER A 249 -11.09 1.65 19.40
C SER A 249 -10.19 1.72 18.15
N SER A 250 -9.13 2.53 18.16
CA SER A 250 -8.16 2.61 17.05
C SER A 250 -7.51 1.24 16.74
N GLY A 251 -7.25 0.44 17.77
CA GLY A 251 -6.75 -0.93 17.60
C GLY A 251 -7.74 -1.84 16.86
N ASP A 252 -9.03 -1.69 17.13
CA ASP A 252 -10.10 -2.46 16.47
C ASP A 252 -10.32 -2.03 15.02
N LYS A 253 -10.14 -0.73 14.70
CA LYS A 253 -10.15 -0.24 13.31
C LYS A 253 -9.07 -0.93 12.47
N LYS A 254 -7.85 -1.09 13.00
CA LYS A 254 -6.77 -1.83 12.34
C LYS A 254 -7.14 -3.29 12.08
N ASN A 255 -7.72 -3.97 13.06
CA ASN A 255 -8.09 -5.39 12.94
C ASN A 255 -9.21 -5.57 11.92
N LEU A 256 -10.20 -4.66 11.94
CA LEU A 256 -11.27 -4.62 10.96
C LEU A 256 -10.72 -4.38 9.55
N TYR A 257 -9.77 -3.46 9.38
CA TYR A 257 -9.08 -3.25 8.10
C TYR A 257 -8.37 -4.51 7.59
N GLU A 258 -7.58 -5.16 8.45
CA GLU A 258 -6.86 -6.39 8.11
C GLU A 258 -7.86 -7.49 7.73
N PHE A 259 -8.98 -7.60 8.45
CA PHE A 259 -10.07 -8.51 8.09
C PHE A 259 -10.72 -8.20 6.75
N LEU A 260 -11.14 -6.97 6.50
CA LEU A 260 -11.77 -6.59 5.24
C LEU A 260 -10.81 -6.83 4.05
N THR A 261 -9.51 -6.62 4.25
CA THR A 261 -8.47 -6.85 3.24
C THR A 261 -8.25 -8.33 2.96
N LEU A 262 -8.08 -9.12 4.01
CA LEU A 262 -7.63 -10.51 3.93
C LEU A 262 -8.79 -11.50 3.81
N PHE A 263 -9.84 -11.28 4.58
CA PHE A 263 -11.01 -12.16 4.62
C PHE A 263 -11.96 -11.86 3.48
N LEU A 264 -12.39 -10.59 3.32
CA LEU A 264 -13.35 -10.20 2.29
C LEU A 264 -12.72 -9.90 0.92
N ASN A 265 -11.39 -9.94 0.80
CA ASN A 265 -10.64 -9.51 -0.39
C ASN A 265 -11.05 -8.11 -0.89
N ILE A 266 -11.27 -7.20 0.06
CA ILE A 266 -11.56 -5.80 -0.26
C ILE A 266 -10.24 -5.05 -0.20
N PRO A 267 -9.71 -4.57 -1.33
CA PRO A 267 -8.48 -3.78 -1.33
C PRO A 267 -8.75 -2.42 -0.67
N LEU A 268 -8.61 -2.33 0.65
CA LEU A 268 -8.78 -1.09 1.42
C LEU A 268 -7.54 -0.18 1.37
N MET A 269 -6.73 -0.26 0.34
CA MET A 269 -5.52 0.56 0.27
C MET A 269 -5.88 2.04 0.08
N ALA A 270 -5.35 2.92 0.93
CA ALA A 270 -5.50 4.36 0.76
C ALA A 270 -4.98 4.77 -0.62
N GLY A 271 -5.88 5.19 -1.52
CA GLY A 271 -5.54 5.52 -2.91
C GLY A 271 -5.80 4.44 -3.95
N PHE A 272 -6.43 3.30 -3.60
CA PHE A 272 -6.96 2.34 -4.56
C PHE A 272 -8.30 2.83 -5.11
N ASP A 273 -8.25 3.77 -6.05
CA ASP A 273 -9.43 4.35 -6.69
C ASP A 273 -9.78 3.56 -7.96
N LEU A 274 -10.54 2.47 -7.82
CA LEU A 274 -11.05 1.71 -8.97
C LEU A 274 -12.53 2.05 -9.20
N ALA A 275 -12.96 2.02 -10.47
CA ALA A 275 -14.37 2.12 -10.85
C ALA A 275 -15.25 0.96 -10.27
N GLY A 276 -14.61 -0.07 -9.70
CA GLY A 276 -15.22 -1.18 -8.97
C GLY A 276 -15.20 -1.04 -7.45
N ASP A 277 -14.88 0.14 -6.91
CA ASP A 277 -14.99 0.43 -5.47
C ASP A 277 -16.28 -0.15 -4.89
N ILE A 278 -16.15 -1.14 -4.01
CA ILE A 278 -17.29 -1.80 -3.37
C ILE A 278 -18.12 -0.75 -2.60
N LEU A 279 -17.53 0.35 -2.11
CA LEU A 279 -18.26 1.46 -1.52
C LEU A 279 -19.12 2.20 -2.56
N LYS A 280 -18.67 2.31 -3.82
CA LYS A 280 -19.48 2.84 -4.93
C LYS A 280 -20.55 1.83 -5.39
N GLN A 281 -20.28 0.52 -5.35
CA GLN A 281 -21.27 -0.53 -5.71
C GLN A 281 -22.36 -0.73 -4.65
N VAL A 282 -22.00 -0.76 -3.37
CA VAL A 282 -22.93 -0.87 -2.23
C VAL A 282 -23.86 0.36 -2.18
N LYS A 283 -23.37 1.54 -2.61
CA LYS A 283 -24.21 2.73 -2.79
C LYS A 283 -25.19 2.63 -3.98
N LYS A 284 -24.84 1.89 -5.03
CA LYS A 284 -25.71 1.71 -6.22
C LYS A 284 -26.78 0.63 -6.05
N SER A 285 -26.50 -0.42 -5.29
CA SER A 285 -27.38 -1.59 -5.14
C SER A 285 -28.34 -1.50 -3.94
N GLY A 286 -28.10 -0.59 -2.98
CA GLY A 286 -28.98 -0.35 -1.83
C GLY A 286 -28.82 -1.33 -0.67
N SER A 287 -28.35 -2.56 -0.90
CA SER A 287 -28.06 -3.57 0.13
C SER A 287 -26.55 -3.79 0.32
N PRO A 288 -26.01 -3.69 1.56
CA PRO A 288 -24.63 -4.04 1.85
C PRO A 288 -24.47 -5.56 1.87
N SER A 289 -24.21 -6.16 0.70
CA SER A 289 -23.88 -7.57 0.56
C SER A 289 -22.37 -7.77 0.51
N THR A 290 -21.90 -8.87 1.10
CA THR A 290 -20.50 -9.29 1.05
C THR A 290 -20.08 -9.67 -0.37
N PRO A 291 -18.82 -9.39 -0.77
CA PRO A 291 -18.24 -9.90 -2.01
C PRO A 291 -17.99 -11.42 -2.00
N LEU A 292 -18.13 -12.11 -0.87
CA LEU A 292 -17.90 -13.56 -0.85
C LEU A 292 -19.22 -14.31 -1.05
N ALA A 293 -19.24 -15.26 -1.98
CA ALA A 293 -20.38 -16.14 -2.18
C ALA A 293 -20.28 -17.41 -1.30
N ASN A 294 -21.43 -18.06 -1.05
CA ASN A 294 -21.56 -19.33 -0.32
C ASN A 294 -21.08 -19.28 1.14
N LEU A 295 -21.21 -18.13 1.81
CA LEU A 295 -20.85 -18.02 3.22
C LEU A 295 -21.92 -18.67 4.12
N PRO A 296 -21.54 -19.20 5.30
CA PRO A 296 -22.50 -19.52 6.34
C PRO A 296 -23.34 -18.29 6.71
N PRO A 297 -24.63 -18.43 7.07
CA PRO A 297 -25.52 -17.29 7.35
C PRO A 297 -24.97 -16.30 8.37
N SER A 298 -24.36 -16.78 9.46
CA SER A 298 -23.75 -15.92 10.48
C SER A 298 -22.55 -15.14 9.93
N THR A 299 -21.75 -15.78 9.08
CA THR A 299 -20.60 -15.13 8.41
C THR A 299 -21.07 -14.09 7.40
N GLU A 300 -22.13 -14.39 6.65
CA GLU A 300 -22.76 -13.47 5.71
C GLU A 300 -23.34 -12.25 6.43
N GLU A 301 -24.04 -12.44 7.55
CA GLU A 301 -24.59 -11.35 8.36
C GLU A 301 -23.47 -10.48 8.95
N ILE A 302 -22.43 -11.08 9.54
CA ILE A 302 -21.28 -10.34 10.07
C ILE A 302 -20.62 -9.53 8.94
N ALA A 303 -20.33 -10.15 7.80
CA ALA A 303 -19.75 -9.46 6.67
C ALA A 303 -20.65 -8.33 6.17
N GLY A 304 -21.96 -8.57 6.06
CA GLY A 304 -22.97 -7.57 5.68
C GLY A 304 -23.03 -6.37 6.63
N ASN A 305 -22.96 -6.59 7.94
CA ASN A 305 -22.92 -5.51 8.94
C ASN A 305 -21.66 -4.65 8.77
N LEU A 306 -20.50 -5.27 8.52
CA LEU A 306 -19.25 -4.56 8.26
C LEU A 306 -19.32 -3.78 6.95
N MET A 307 -19.97 -4.32 5.91
CA MET A 307 -20.22 -3.65 4.64
C MET A 307 -21.19 -2.45 4.79
N ALA A 308 -22.22 -2.58 5.63
CA ALA A 308 -23.15 -1.49 5.94
C ALA A 308 -22.42 -0.36 6.65
N PHE A 309 -21.59 -0.71 7.63
CA PHE A 309 -20.77 0.23 8.36
C PHE A 309 -19.80 0.99 7.44
N LEU A 310 -19.12 0.28 6.53
CA LEU A 310 -18.29 0.84 5.46
C LEU A 310 -19.06 1.83 4.56
N ARG A 311 -20.30 1.49 4.17
CA ARG A 311 -21.17 2.34 3.33
C ARG A 311 -21.54 3.64 4.04
N ASP A 312 -21.97 3.52 5.29
CA ASP A 312 -22.61 4.58 6.08
C ASP A 312 -21.59 5.51 6.75
N ASN A 313 -20.37 5.01 6.97
CA ASN A 313 -19.25 5.81 7.44
C ASN A 313 -18.34 6.09 6.24
N LYS A 314 -18.59 7.21 5.55
CA LYS A 314 -17.70 7.72 4.47
C LYS A 314 -16.25 7.91 4.96
N ASP A 315 -16.10 8.10 6.26
CA ASP A 315 -14.82 8.23 6.95
C ASP A 315 -14.25 6.88 7.39
N PHE A 316 -14.90 5.74 7.11
CA PHE A 316 -14.34 4.40 7.32
C PHE A 316 -13.23 4.03 6.30
N ILE A 317 -12.72 5.05 5.64
CA ILE A 317 -11.32 5.24 5.25
C ILE A 317 -10.52 5.74 6.49
N ASP A 318 -10.89 5.27 7.69
CA ASP A 318 -10.51 5.84 8.99
C ASP A 318 -9.04 5.60 9.33
N ILE A 319 -8.35 4.94 8.40
CA ILE A 319 -6.91 4.92 8.28
C ILE A 319 -6.55 5.88 7.14
N SER A 320 -6.68 7.17 7.46
CA SER A 320 -6.35 8.26 6.55
C SER A 320 -4.85 8.34 6.33
N ASN A 321 -4.09 8.17 7.43
CA ASN A 321 -2.66 8.35 7.46
C ASN A 321 -1.97 7.32 8.35
N VAL A 322 -0.64 7.29 8.36
CA VAL A 322 0.10 6.25 9.07
C VAL A 322 -0.11 6.28 10.58
N CYS A 323 -0.42 7.45 11.18
CA CYS A 323 -0.68 7.57 12.62
C CYS A 323 -1.83 6.68 13.09
N ASP A 324 -2.82 6.43 12.22
CA ASP A 324 -3.98 5.58 12.54
C ASP A 324 -3.59 4.10 12.78
N THR A 325 -2.40 3.69 12.34
CA THR A 325 -1.82 2.35 12.60
C THR A 325 -0.54 2.40 13.45
N CYS A 326 -0.21 3.56 14.00
CA CYS A 326 1.00 3.78 14.78
C CYS A 326 0.82 3.22 16.21
N PRO A 327 1.76 2.42 16.73
CA PRO A 327 1.65 1.89 18.09
C PRO A 327 2.09 2.87 19.18
N ARG A 328 2.55 4.08 18.82
CA ARG A 328 3.15 5.05 19.75
C ARG A 328 2.11 5.99 20.36
N ILE A 329 2.41 6.48 21.55
CA ILE A 329 1.55 7.37 22.33
C ILE A 329 1.85 8.82 21.94
N ILE A 330 0.81 9.55 21.53
CA ILE A 330 0.84 10.99 21.29
C ILE A 330 0.43 11.70 22.59
N GLY A 331 1.09 12.80 22.95
CA GLY A 331 0.78 13.57 24.15
C GLY A 331 1.28 12.92 25.44
N SER A 332 2.34 12.09 25.39
CA SER A 332 2.88 11.38 26.55
C SER A 332 3.74 12.32 27.42
N LYS A 333 5.06 12.17 27.41
CA LYS A 333 6.01 13.00 28.21
C LYS A 333 6.96 13.83 27.36
N SER A 334 7.09 13.49 26.09
CA SER A 334 8.03 14.12 25.17
C SER A 334 7.41 15.39 24.56
N THR A 335 8.25 16.37 24.29
CA THR A 335 7.91 17.61 23.57
C THR A 335 9.05 17.96 22.63
N MET A 336 8.74 18.23 21.36
CA MET A 336 9.74 18.60 20.36
C MET A 336 10.24 20.02 20.64
N THR A 337 11.44 20.13 21.21
CA THR A 337 12.13 21.40 21.46
C THR A 337 13.16 21.74 20.39
N ARG A 338 13.60 20.76 19.61
CA ARG A 338 14.46 20.91 18.44
C ARG A 338 14.21 19.76 17.46
N VAL A 339 14.52 19.99 16.19
CA VAL A 339 14.56 18.93 15.19
C VAL A 339 15.84 18.11 15.39
N LYS A 340 15.68 16.79 15.41
CA LYS A 340 16.76 15.81 15.47
C LYS A 340 16.87 15.10 14.13
N ARG A 341 18.09 14.89 13.68
CA ARG A 341 18.39 13.94 12.61
C ARG A 341 18.29 12.50 13.13
N ASP A 342 18.12 11.57 12.21
CA ASP A 342 18.00 10.14 12.46
C ASP A 342 19.14 9.54 13.29
N TYR A 343 20.36 10.06 13.15
CA TYR A 343 21.52 9.63 13.96
C TYR A 343 21.61 10.29 15.34
N GLU A 344 20.81 11.31 15.63
CA GLU A 344 20.92 12.07 16.87
C GLU A 344 20.15 11.41 18.01
N GLY A 345 20.86 10.55 18.76
CA GLY A 345 20.30 9.83 19.90
C GLY A 345 19.38 8.69 19.50
N LEU A 346 18.91 7.94 20.50
CA LEU A 346 18.02 6.80 20.29
C LEU A 346 16.62 7.14 20.79
N PRO A 347 15.59 7.11 19.91
CA PRO A 347 14.23 7.31 20.35
C PRO A 347 13.78 6.16 21.26
N ASN A 348 13.00 6.48 22.28
CA ASN A 348 12.28 5.47 23.05
C ASN A 348 11.13 4.91 22.22
N MET A 349 10.67 3.68 22.51
CA MET A 349 9.66 2.98 21.72
C MET A 349 8.20 3.42 21.97
N ASN A 350 7.95 4.10 23.09
CA ASN A 350 6.59 4.37 23.56
C ASN A 350 6.06 5.71 23.03
N ASP A 351 6.84 6.77 23.18
CA ASP A 351 6.41 8.12 22.82
C ASP A 351 6.42 8.33 21.30
N CYS A 352 5.59 9.26 20.82
CA CYS A 352 5.58 9.68 19.43
C CYS A 352 6.96 10.19 18.99
N LEU A 353 7.47 9.71 17.85
CA LEU A 353 8.79 10.10 17.32
C LEU A 353 8.87 11.60 17.03
N ILE A 354 7.75 12.19 16.61
CA ILE A 354 7.63 13.63 16.38
C ILE A 354 7.89 14.38 17.69
N GLU A 355 7.17 14.03 18.75
CA GLU A 355 7.31 14.69 20.05
C GLU A 355 8.70 14.47 20.66
N GLN A 356 9.40 13.41 20.26
CA GLN A 356 10.80 13.17 20.64
C GLN A 356 11.83 14.01 19.85
N GLY A 357 11.40 14.75 18.83
CA GLY A 357 12.25 15.62 18.01
C GLY A 357 12.49 15.15 16.58
N TYR A 358 12.03 13.96 16.18
CA TYR A 358 12.34 13.39 14.87
C TYR A 358 11.29 13.73 13.81
N ILE A 359 11.73 13.98 12.58
CA ILE A 359 10.81 14.18 11.45
C ILE A 359 10.21 12.82 11.04
N CYS A 360 8.93 12.61 11.34
CA CYS A 360 8.18 11.42 10.95
C CYS A 360 7.02 11.84 10.05
N MET A 361 7.06 11.45 8.77
CA MET A 361 6.07 11.83 7.75
C MET A 361 4.69 11.16 7.93
N GLY A 362 4.52 10.35 8.98
CA GLY A 362 3.33 9.56 9.23
C GLY A 362 1.98 10.32 9.11
N PRO A 363 1.79 11.49 9.73
CA PRO A 363 0.51 12.21 9.70
C PRO A 363 0.15 12.78 8.32
N VAL A 364 1.13 12.93 7.43
CA VAL A 364 0.93 13.44 6.06
C VAL A 364 1.06 12.36 4.98
N THR A 365 1.26 11.10 5.37
CA THR A 365 1.46 9.95 4.48
C THR A 365 0.25 9.04 4.51
N LYS A 366 -0.20 8.58 3.34
CA LYS A 366 -1.31 7.62 3.22
C LYS A 366 -1.04 6.36 4.02
N ALA A 367 -2.09 5.81 4.60
CA ALA A 367 -1.98 4.55 5.32
C ALA A 367 -1.93 3.32 4.40
N GLY A 368 -1.84 2.13 5.00
CA GLY A 368 -1.78 0.83 4.30
C GLY A 368 -0.53 0.02 4.65
N CYS A 369 0.56 0.67 5.05
CA CYS A 369 1.78 -0.01 5.47
C CYS A 369 1.71 -0.60 6.89
N GLY A 370 0.71 -0.20 7.69
CA GLY A 370 0.54 -0.64 9.09
C GLY A 370 1.67 -0.17 10.02
N GLY A 371 2.27 0.99 9.72
CA GLY A 371 3.30 1.63 10.55
C GLY A 371 4.62 0.86 10.65
N MET A 372 5.03 0.13 9.61
CA MET A 372 6.15 -0.80 9.66
C MET A 372 7.47 -0.18 10.14
N CYS A 373 7.86 0.98 9.62
CA CYS A 373 9.08 1.70 10.05
C CYS A 373 9.05 2.01 11.55
N ILE A 374 7.89 2.45 12.03
CA ILE A 374 7.70 2.94 13.40
C ILE A 374 7.84 1.80 14.42
N LYS A 375 7.43 0.58 14.03
CA LYS A 375 7.58 -0.65 14.83
C LYS A 375 9.03 -1.09 15.01
N VAL A 376 9.93 -0.67 14.13
CA VAL A 376 11.37 -0.93 14.22
C VAL A 376 12.15 0.32 14.66
N ASN A 377 11.48 1.23 15.38
CA ASN A 377 12.04 2.46 15.92
C ASN A 377 12.54 3.50 14.90
N ALA A 378 12.02 3.47 13.66
CA ALA A 378 12.37 4.41 12.61
C ALA A 378 11.19 5.33 12.25
N PRO A 379 11.42 6.64 12.02
CA PRO A 379 10.39 7.54 11.52
C PRO A 379 9.83 7.09 10.16
N CYS A 380 8.54 7.34 9.92
CA CYS A 380 7.95 7.16 8.59
C CYS A 380 8.61 8.12 7.61
N SER A 381 9.04 7.62 6.44
CA SER A 381 9.65 8.44 5.39
C SER A 381 8.68 8.86 4.29
N GLY A 382 7.42 8.44 4.31
CA GLY A 382 6.41 8.90 3.35
C GLY A 382 6.22 8.04 2.10
N CYS A 383 6.70 6.80 2.09
CA CYS A 383 6.77 6.01 0.85
C CYS A 383 5.42 5.56 0.25
N PHE A 384 4.30 5.72 0.96
CA PHE A 384 2.96 5.42 0.45
C PHE A 384 2.31 6.63 -0.26
N GLY A 385 2.99 7.77 -0.31
CA GLY A 385 2.50 9.00 -0.95
C GLY A 385 1.68 9.89 -0.01
N GLN A 386 1.37 11.09 -0.48
CA GLN A 386 0.76 12.15 0.32
C GLN A 386 -0.73 11.92 0.53
N THR A 387 -1.26 12.30 1.70
CA THR A 387 -2.71 12.28 1.96
C THR A 387 -3.47 13.43 1.29
N LYS A 388 -2.78 14.51 0.89
CA LYS A 388 -3.35 15.64 0.14
C LYS A 388 -2.33 16.11 -0.89
N TRP A 389 -2.78 16.38 -2.10
CA TRP A 389 -1.99 16.80 -3.26
C TRP A 389 -2.20 18.30 -3.58
N GLY A 390 -1.35 18.88 -4.42
CA GLY A 390 -1.41 20.28 -4.84
C GLY A 390 -1.12 21.28 -3.72
N VAL A 391 -0.33 20.88 -2.74
CA VAL A 391 0.04 21.68 -1.57
C VAL A 391 1.54 21.57 -1.31
N ASN A 392 2.14 22.61 -0.75
CA ASN A 392 3.52 22.51 -0.29
C ASN A 392 3.59 21.51 0.88
N GLN A 393 4.24 20.37 0.67
CA GLN A 393 4.22 19.28 1.63
C GLN A 393 4.98 19.62 2.92
N ALA A 394 6.04 20.42 2.84
CA ALA A 394 6.82 20.86 3.99
C ALA A 394 5.97 21.75 4.92
N GLU A 395 5.28 22.73 4.35
CA GLU A 395 4.37 23.59 5.10
C GLU A 395 3.21 22.81 5.68
N ARG A 396 2.60 21.93 4.88
CA ARG A 396 1.52 21.06 5.33
C ARG A 396 1.95 20.17 6.48
N PHE A 397 3.14 19.59 6.40
CA PHE A 397 3.73 18.83 7.49
C PHE A 397 3.77 19.72 8.73
N ALA A 398 4.48 20.85 8.67
CA ALA A 398 4.64 21.77 9.80
C ALA A 398 3.31 22.17 10.44
N ASP A 399 2.32 22.58 9.64
CA ASP A 399 0.98 22.96 10.11
C ASP A 399 0.25 21.79 10.80
N THR A 400 0.39 20.58 10.26
CA THR A 400 -0.19 19.38 10.86
C THR A 400 0.48 19.05 12.19
N VAL A 401 1.80 19.16 12.26
CA VAL A 401 2.55 18.80 13.47
C VAL A 401 2.25 19.74 14.62
N LEU A 402 2.31 21.05 14.35
CA LEU A 402 2.09 22.10 15.36
C LEU A 402 0.67 22.07 15.93
N LYS A 403 -0.30 21.60 15.14
CA LYS A 403 -1.69 21.51 15.56
C LYS A 403 -2.00 20.25 16.39
N GLN A 404 -1.33 19.13 16.12
CA GLN A 404 -1.75 17.81 16.62
C GLN A 404 -0.78 17.16 17.62
N PHE A 405 0.43 17.69 17.79
CA PHE A 405 1.48 17.06 18.59
C PHE A 405 2.12 18.07 19.56
N ASN A 406 2.77 17.56 20.59
CA ASN A 406 3.55 18.37 21.52
C ASN A 406 4.83 18.92 20.86
N VAL A 407 4.73 20.08 20.23
CA VAL A 407 5.84 20.78 19.56
C VAL A 407 5.95 22.20 20.12
N SER A 408 7.11 22.56 20.66
CA SER A 408 7.34 23.90 21.23
C SER A 408 8.01 24.88 20.26
N LEU A 409 8.29 24.45 19.03
CA LEU A 409 8.89 25.26 17.98
C LEU A 409 7.81 26.07 17.23
N SER A 410 8.17 27.22 16.66
CA SER A 410 7.34 27.86 15.64
C SER A 410 7.44 27.14 14.29
N LYS A 411 6.51 27.40 13.36
CA LYS A 411 6.58 26.89 11.97
C LYS A 411 7.91 27.23 11.30
N ASN A 412 8.34 28.48 11.44
CA ASN A 412 9.58 28.96 10.83
C ASN A 412 10.80 28.29 11.47
N ASP A 413 10.84 28.15 12.79
CA ASP A 413 11.97 27.51 13.49
C ASP A 413 12.06 26.02 13.16
N LEU A 414 10.93 25.33 13.03
CA LEU A 414 10.87 23.92 12.64
C LEU A 414 11.43 23.73 11.23
N LEU A 415 10.94 24.51 10.26
CA LEU A 415 11.37 24.40 8.87
C LEU A 415 12.83 24.84 8.66
N ALA A 416 13.28 25.89 9.35
CA ALA A 416 14.66 26.38 9.26
C ALA A 416 15.71 25.37 9.77
N GLN A 417 15.32 24.45 10.66
CA GLN A 417 16.21 23.39 11.16
C GLN A 417 16.39 22.24 10.16
N ILE A 418 15.59 22.17 9.10
CA ILE A 418 15.63 21.09 8.11
C ILE A 418 16.64 21.46 7.01
N LYS A 419 17.72 20.69 6.93
CA LYS A 419 18.84 20.97 6.00
C LYS A 419 18.55 20.63 4.54
N ASP A 420 17.71 19.62 4.32
CA ASP A 420 17.31 19.18 2.98
C ASP A 420 15.78 19.04 2.92
N PRO A 421 15.05 20.15 2.69
CA PRO A 421 13.59 20.11 2.66
C PRO A 421 13.05 19.20 1.55
N ILE A 422 13.63 19.24 0.34
CA ILE A 422 13.13 18.46 -0.79
C ILE A 422 13.36 16.96 -0.55
N GLY A 423 14.57 16.55 -0.17
CA GLY A 423 14.88 15.15 0.12
C GLY A 423 14.20 14.62 1.39
N THR A 424 13.71 15.48 2.27
CA THR A 424 12.93 15.10 3.46
C THR A 424 11.45 14.95 3.14
N PHE A 425 10.85 15.95 2.51
CA PHE A 425 9.40 16.03 2.34
C PHE A 425 8.92 15.39 1.05
N GLU A 426 9.66 15.56 -0.04
CA GLU A 426 9.27 15.09 -1.38
C GLU A 426 10.04 13.85 -1.83
N LYS A 427 10.67 13.13 -0.88
CA LYS A 427 11.51 11.95 -1.12
C LYS A 427 10.90 10.93 -2.08
N PHE A 428 9.58 10.77 -2.08
CA PHE A 428 8.87 9.76 -2.86
C PHE A 428 7.94 10.35 -3.92
N THR A 429 7.81 11.69 -3.98
CA THR A 429 6.70 12.35 -4.68
C THR A 429 7.11 13.55 -5.53
N LEU A 430 8.39 13.96 -5.51
CA LEU A 430 8.86 15.13 -6.26
C LEU A 430 8.56 15.06 -7.76
N ALA A 431 8.66 13.87 -8.35
CA ALA A 431 8.45 13.68 -9.78
C ALA A 431 6.97 13.67 -10.20
N SER A 432 6.04 13.68 -9.25
CA SER A 432 4.60 13.69 -9.53
C SER A 432 4.11 15.09 -9.85
N ARG A 433 3.42 15.28 -10.99
CA ARG A 433 2.63 16.50 -11.26
C ARG A 433 1.57 16.85 -10.21
N LYS A 434 1.20 15.89 -9.36
CA LYS A 434 0.26 16.11 -8.25
C LYS A 434 0.92 16.80 -7.06
N GLY A 435 2.25 16.90 -7.03
CA GLY A 435 3.00 17.64 -6.01
C GLY A 435 2.65 19.14 -5.99
N GLY A 436 3.02 19.82 -4.92
CA GLY A 436 2.81 21.27 -4.77
C GLY A 436 4.12 22.06 -4.63
N VAL A 437 5.20 21.56 -5.23
CA VAL A 437 6.54 22.16 -5.22
C VAL A 437 6.92 22.67 -6.60
#